data_AF-E4QAY8-F1
#
_entry.id   AF-E4QAY8-F1
#
_cell.length_a   1.000
_cell.length_b   1.000
_cell.length_c   1.000
_cell.angle_alpha   90.00
_cell.angle_beta   90.00
_cell.angle_gamma   90.00
#
_symmetry.space_group_name_H-M   'P 1'
#
loop_
_entity.id
_entity.type
_entity.pdbx_description
1 polymer ?
#
loop_
_entity_poly.entity_id
_entity_poly.type
_entity_poly.pdbx_seq_one_letter_code
_entity_poly.pdbx_strand_id
1 'polypeptide(L)'
;MKITFIGGAQSVTGSCYLFELEGKKFLVDCGMFQGGLTEELLNYESFPFNPSEIEFVILSHAHIDHSGRIPKLYKDGFRGVIYTTDATMDLCSIMLPDSAHIQESEIEWKNRKRKREGKEQLLPLYTLEDAENVLKHFRGVKYGQKIQIDKNLSFVFKDAGHMLGSAIVELYIKENGKEYKLVFSGDLGNRNVPILKDPTIIDGCDYLFIESTYGNRLHVDVENKFKKLIDIICTTISNGGKVIIPSFAVGRTQEILYEIAKEISTDSEEAKIIRNVEIFVDSPLATSATAIYKKHIDYFDSEAAMFIKNGIYPLEPPNLRFIKSVDESKWLNEYDKSCIIISSSGMCEAGRIKHHLKHNLWNEKNTVLFVGYQAPNTLGRRLLDGQKKVKIFGEEVEVRAKIEYIEAYSGHADKSGLFSWIEQMSEKPKKIFVVHGEKEIQLEFAKELQNRFNTDVIVPARGEMYEIAPEYVAPSERLFSELPSFINLSVLAQIEEIEYELDRLKEGIKNSAISPERLFALNSNLEELRYLLSLALNDY
;
A
#
# COMPACT_ATOMS: atom_id res chain seq x y z
N MET A 1 -10.29 -29.65 0.24
CA MET A 1 -9.23 -28.70 -0.17
C MET A 1 -8.42 -28.27 1.05
N LYS A 2 -7.17 -27.80 0.87
CA LYS A 2 -6.36 -27.15 1.92
C LYS A 2 -6.08 -25.70 1.59
N ILE A 3 -6.05 -24.85 2.61
CA ILE A 3 -5.54 -23.48 2.53
C ILE A 3 -4.43 -23.27 3.57
N THR A 4 -3.36 -22.60 3.18
CA THR A 4 -2.28 -22.17 4.08
C THR A 4 -2.10 -20.65 4.01
N PHE A 5 -2.05 -20.01 5.18
CA PHE A 5 -1.92 -18.56 5.30
C PHE A 5 -0.45 -18.14 5.34
N ILE A 6 0.11 -17.72 4.20
CA ILE A 6 1.56 -17.42 4.07
C ILE A 6 1.88 -15.97 4.43
N GLY A 7 0.93 -15.05 4.21
CA GLY A 7 1.01 -13.64 4.62
C GLY A 7 -0.37 -12.98 4.59
N GLY A 8 -0.45 -11.71 5.01
CA GLY A 8 -1.74 -11.07 5.28
C GLY A 8 -2.53 -11.74 6.41
N ALA A 9 -1.87 -12.42 7.35
CA ALA A 9 -2.46 -13.12 8.49
C ALA A 9 -1.84 -12.55 9.77
N GLN A 10 -2.64 -11.89 10.60
CA GLN A 10 -2.16 -11.04 11.71
C GLN A 10 -1.17 -9.94 11.27
N SER A 11 -1.25 -9.50 10.00
CA SER A 11 -0.50 -8.39 9.42
C SER A 11 -1.31 -7.73 8.30
N VAL A 12 -1.09 -6.42 8.08
CA VAL A 12 -1.68 -5.62 6.99
C VAL A 12 -0.93 -5.79 5.66
N THR A 13 0.18 -6.53 5.60
CA THR A 13 0.96 -6.64 4.35
C THR A 13 1.36 -8.07 4.03
N GLY A 14 1.91 -8.25 2.82
CA GLY A 14 2.43 -9.53 2.38
C GLY A 14 1.37 -10.56 2.01
N SER A 15 0.15 -10.13 1.66
CA SER A 15 -0.99 -10.98 1.30
C SER A 15 -0.58 -12.12 0.36
N CYS A 16 -0.77 -13.35 0.82
CA CYS A 16 -0.40 -14.56 0.09
C CYS A 16 -1.08 -15.78 0.72
N TYR A 17 -1.99 -16.40 -0.03
CA TYR A 17 -2.77 -17.56 0.43
C TYR A 17 -2.55 -18.74 -0.51
N LEU A 18 -1.96 -19.83 0.00
CA LEU A 18 -1.68 -21.03 -0.77
C LEU A 18 -2.86 -21.99 -0.69
N PHE A 19 -3.36 -22.41 -1.84
CA PHE A 19 -4.42 -23.39 -1.98
C PHE A 19 -3.92 -24.70 -2.55
N GLU A 20 -4.40 -25.81 -2.00
CA GLU A 20 -4.16 -27.16 -2.52
C GLU A 20 -5.48 -27.89 -2.74
N LEU A 21 -5.78 -28.20 -4.01
CA LEU A 21 -7.02 -28.87 -4.44
C LEU A 21 -6.69 -30.02 -5.37
N GLU A 22 -6.99 -31.26 -4.96
CA GLU A 22 -6.75 -32.47 -5.78
C GLU A 22 -5.31 -32.59 -6.34
N GLY A 23 -4.30 -32.15 -5.56
CA GLY A 23 -2.89 -32.15 -5.96
C GLY A 23 -2.44 -30.92 -6.75
N LYS A 24 -3.36 -30.01 -7.08
CA LYS A 24 -3.05 -28.71 -7.70
C LYS A 24 -2.71 -27.67 -6.66
N LYS A 25 -1.73 -26.82 -6.95
CA LYS A 25 -1.34 -25.70 -6.08
C LYS A 25 -1.50 -24.36 -6.80
N PHE A 26 -2.20 -23.43 -6.16
CA PHE A 26 -2.35 -22.06 -6.67
C PHE A 26 -2.31 -21.05 -5.54
N LEU A 27 -2.04 -19.79 -5.90
CA LEU A 27 -2.02 -18.68 -4.93
C LEU A 27 -3.20 -17.74 -5.18
N VAL A 28 -3.75 -17.19 -4.10
CA VAL A 28 -4.49 -15.93 -4.13
C VAL A 28 -3.57 -14.87 -3.54
N ASP A 29 -3.24 -13.87 -4.35
CA ASP A 29 -2.23 -12.84 -4.10
C ASP A 29 -0.80 -13.36 -3.81
N CYS A 30 0.19 -12.50 -4.02
CA CYS A 30 1.59 -12.76 -3.69
C CYS A 30 2.31 -11.42 -3.49
N GLY A 31 2.00 -10.78 -2.37
CA GLY A 31 2.42 -9.42 -2.08
C GLY A 31 3.63 -9.31 -1.17
N MET A 32 4.27 -8.14 -1.17
CA MET A 32 5.44 -7.81 -0.36
C MET A 32 5.05 -7.41 1.06
N PHE A 33 5.84 -7.83 2.05
CA PHE A 33 5.72 -7.31 3.39
C PHE A 33 6.30 -5.89 3.43
N GLN A 34 5.52 -4.93 3.93
CA GLN A 34 5.92 -3.53 4.04
C GLN A 34 5.69 -3.08 5.49
N GLY A 35 6.56 -2.22 6.01
CA GLY A 35 6.47 -1.79 7.41
C GLY A 35 7.84 -1.51 8.00
N GLY A 36 8.11 -2.08 9.18
CA GLY A 36 9.42 -2.00 9.81
C GLY A 36 10.44 -2.94 9.17
N LEU A 37 11.68 -2.86 9.65
CA LEU A 37 12.78 -3.73 9.23
C LEU A 37 12.42 -5.22 9.35
N THR A 38 11.71 -5.59 10.42
CA THR A 38 11.25 -6.96 10.68
C THR A 38 10.39 -7.52 9.57
N GLU A 39 9.40 -6.74 9.13
CA GLU A 39 8.48 -7.11 8.05
C GLU A 39 9.23 -7.16 6.72
N GLU A 40 10.09 -6.19 6.44
CA GLU A 40 10.87 -6.15 5.20
C GLU A 40 11.78 -7.37 5.03
N LEU A 41 12.39 -7.87 6.13
CA LEU A 41 13.23 -9.06 6.12
C LEU A 41 12.48 -10.32 5.68
N LEU A 42 11.16 -10.42 5.97
CA LEU A 42 10.33 -11.56 5.55
C LEU A 42 10.25 -11.71 4.03
N ASN A 43 10.48 -10.63 3.28
CA ASN A 43 10.52 -10.71 1.82
C ASN A 43 11.69 -11.57 1.32
N TYR A 44 12.83 -11.54 2.02
CA TYR A 44 14.04 -12.26 1.64
C TYR A 44 14.02 -13.74 2.07
N GLU A 45 13.05 -14.15 2.89
CA GLU A 45 12.84 -15.56 3.20
C GLU A 45 12.51 -16.36 1.93
N SER A 46 12.93 -17.62 1.91
CA SER A 46 12.48 -18.57 0.87
C SER A 46 10.98 -18.81 1.04
N PHE A 47 10.26 -19.00 -0.07
CA PHE A 47 8.86 -19.43 0.04
C PHE A 47 8.79 -20.78 0.76
N PRO A 48 7.81 -20.99 1.65
CA PRO A 48 7.64 -22.25 2.37
C PRO A 48 7.02 -23.35 1.49
N PHE A 49 6.96 -23.11 0.17
CA PHE A 49 6.49 -24.01 -0.87
C PHE A 49 7.41 -23.87 -2.08
N ASN A 50 7.40 -24.86 -2.98
CA ASN A 50 8.16 -24.82 -4.22
C ASN A 50 7.43 -23.94 -5.27
N PRO A 51 8.01 -22.79 -5.70
CA PRO A 51 7.36 -21.90 -6.67
C PRO A 51 7.10 -22.56 -8.02
N SER A 52 7.88 -23.57 -8.40
CA SER A 52 7.71 -24.30 -9.67
C SER A 52 6.47 -25.21 -9.66
N GLU A 53 5.91 -25.54 -8.49
CA GLU A 53 4.68 -26.34 -8.36
C GLU A 53 3.40 -25.50 -8.42
N ILE A 54 3.52 -24.17 -8.36
CA ILE A 54 2.36 -23.26 -8.44
C ILE A 54 1.89 -23.18 -9.90
N GLU A 55 0.67 -23.63 -10.16
CA GLU A 55 0.10 -23.68 -11.52
C GLU A 55 -0.37 -22.31 -12.01
N PHE A 56 -0.94 -21.51 -11.11
CA PHE A 56 -1.39 -20.15 -11.41
C PHE A 56 -1.51 -19.31 -10.14
N VAL A 57 -1.62 -17.99 -10.34
CA VAL A 57 -1.91 -17.00 -9.29
C VAL A 57 -3.18 -16.27 -9.68
N ILE A 58 -4.07 -16.04 -8.72
CA ILE A 58 -5.21 -15.12 -8.85
C ILE A 58 -4.86 -13.87 -8.06
N LEU A 59 -4.69 -12.74 -8.73
CA LEU A 59 -4.30 -11.46 -8.14
C LEU A 59 -5.52 -10.54 -8.04
N SER A 60 -5.85 -10.12 -6.82
CA SER A 60 -6.99 -9.25 -6.50
C SER A 60 -6.80 -7.83 -7.04
N HIS A 61 -5.63 -7.22 -6.84
CA HIS A 61 -5.35 -5.86 -7.28
C HIS A 61 -3.84 -5.54 -7.34
N ALA A 62 -3.48 -4.33 -7.77
CA ALA A 62 -2.12 -3.99 -8.17
C ALA A 62 -1.19 -3.51 -7.04
N HIS A 63 -1.70 -3.29 -5.82
CA HIS A 63 -0.84 -2.82 -4.73
C HIS A 63 0.31 -3.80 -4.42
N ILE A 64 1.43 -3.25 -3.93
CA ILE A 64 2.68 -4.00 -3.78
C ILE A 64 2.60 -5.02 -2.64
N ASP A 65 1.79 -4.77 -1.63
CA ASP A 65 1.41 -5.70 -0.56
C ASP A 65 0.48 -6.83 -0.99
N HIS A 66 0.01 -6.84 -2.25
CA HIS A 66 -0.72 -7.94 -2.91
C HIS A 66 0.00 -8.54 -4.13
N SER A 67 0.80 -7.75 -4.85
CA SER A 67 1.46 -8.15 -6.11
C SER A 67 2.99 -8.17 -6.05
N GLY A 68 3.59 -7.51 -5.06
CA GLY A 68 5.00 -7.14 -5.05
C GLY A 68 6.00 -8.28 -4.92
N ARG A 69 5.59 -9.49 -4.53
CA ARG A 69 6.44 -10.70 -4.53
C ARG A 69 6.25 -11.57 -5.78
N ILE A 70 5.36 -11.23 -6.71
CA ILE A 70 5.18 -11.96 -7.97
C ILE A 70 6.49 -12.05 -8.78
N PRO A 71 7.30 -10.98 -8.93
CA PRO A 71 8.59 -11.10 -9.62
C PRO A 71 9.58 -12.02 -8.91
N LYS A 72 9.60 -12.02 -7.56
CA LYS A 72 10.38 -12.98 -6.76
C LYS A 72 9.91 -14.42 -7.01
N LEU A 73 8.60 -14.64 -7.01
CA LEU A 73 7.99 -15.95 -7.30
C LEU A 73 8.45 -16.47 -8.67
N TYR A 74 8.48 -15.59 -9.68
CA TYR A 74 8.99 -15.90 -11.01
C TYR A 74 10.49 -16.22 -11.00
N LYS A 75 11.31 -15.37 -10.37
CA LYS A 75 12.75 -15.60 -10.21
C LYS A 75 13.04 -16.97 -9.57
N ASP A 76 12.24 -17.37 -8.58
CA ASP A 76 12.41 -18.62 -7.84
C ASP A 76 11.80 -19.86 -8.54
N GLY A 77 11.25 -19.71 -9.76
CA GLY A 77 10.91 -20.83 -10.64
C GLY A 77 9.47 -20.90 -11.15
N PHE A 78 8.57 -20.02 -10.68
CA PHE A 78 7.18 -20.01 -11.17
C PHE A 78 7.09 -19.64 -12.65
N ARG A 79 6.32 -20.41 -13.42
CA ARG A 79 6.07 -20.17 -14.86
C ARG A 79 4.59 -20.26 -15.24
N GLY A 80 3.70 -20.32 -14.25
CA GLY A 80 2.26 -20.41 -14.45
C GLY A 80 1.62 -19.11 -14.96
N VAL A 81 0.29 -19.09 -14.99
CA VAL A 81 -0.50 -17.91 -15.42
C VAL A 81 -0.87 -17.04 -14.22
N ILE A 82 -0.90 -15.73 -14.38
CA ILE A 82 -1.37 -14.78 -13.36
C ILE A 82 -2.68 -14.16 -13.86
N TYR A 83 -3.80 -14.57 -13.27
CA TYR A 83 -5.12 -14.03 -13.59
C TYR A 83 -5.40 -12.79 -12.75
N THR A 84 -5.83 -11.73 -13.40
CA THR A 84 -6.25 -10.50 -12.73
C THR A 84 -7.16 -9.68 -13.65
N THR A 85 -7.65 -8.52 -13.23
CA THR A 85 -8.45 -7.67 -14.12
C THR A 85 -7.59 -6.99 -15.19
N ASP A 86 -8.20 -6.59 -16.31
CA ASP A 86 -7.47 -5.87 -17.38
C ASP A 86 -6.78 -4.61 -16.84
N ALA A 87 -7.45 -3.86 -15.96
CA ALA A 87 -6.90 -2.66 -15.34
C ALA A 87 -5.79 -2.97 -14.33
N THR A 88 -5.93 -4.01 -13.49
CA THR A 88 -4.85 -4.42 -12.57
C THR A 88 -3.62 -4.91 -13.33
N MET A 89 -3.78 -5.66 -14.42
CA MET A 89 -2.66 -6.08 -15.26
C MET A 89 -1.87 -4.88 -15.79
N ASP A 90 -2.57 -3.86 -16.31
CA ASP A 90 -1.91 -2.65 -16.81
C ASP A 90 -1.23 -1.87 -15.67
N LEU A 91 -1.84 -1.75 -14.49
CA LEU A 91 -1.20 -1.12 -13.33
C LEU A 91 0.05 -1.87 -12.86
N CYS A 92 0.01 -3.20 -12.80
CA CYS A 92 1.18 -4.02 -12.48
C CYS A 92 2.32 -3.80 -13.49
N SER A 93 2.01 -3.47 -14.75
CA SER A 93 3.03 -3.21 -15.79
C SER A 93 3.89 -1.98 -15.50
N ILE A 94 3.45 -1.08 -14.62
CA ILE A 94 4.24 0.08 -14.17
C ILE A 94 4.70 -0.06 -12.72
N MET A 95 3.89 -0.70 -11.86
CA MET A 95 4.18 -0.79 -10.42
C MET A 95 5.29 -1.80 -10.11
N LEU A 96 5.31 -2.97 -10.77
CA LEU A 96 6.35 -3.97 -10.53
C LEU A 96 7.74 -3.51 -11.02
N PRO A 97 7.87 -2.90 -12.23
CA PRO A 97 9.15 -2.30 -12.66
C PRO A 97 9.63 -1.16 -11.76
N ASP A 98 8.73 -0.27 -11.32
CA ASP A 98 9.09 0.83 -10.40
C ASP A 98 9.58 0.27 -9.05
N SER A 99 8.90 -0.74 -8.51
CA SER A 99 9.33 -1.44 -7.29
C SER A 99 10.70 -2.11 -7.47
N ALA A 100 10.96 -2.75 -8.61
CA ALA A 100 12.27 -3.32 -8.92
C ALA A 100 13.36 -2.25 -8.94
N HIS A 101 13.11 -1.12 -9.63
CA HIS A 101 14.05 -0.02 -9.75
C HIS A 101 14.41 0.60 -8.39
N ILE A 102 13.41 0.78 -7.52
CA ILE A 102 13.62 1.26 -6.14
C ILE A 102 14.53 0.30 -5.37
N GLN A 103 14.22 -1.00 -5.40
CA GLN A 103 15.00 -2.03 -4.69
C GLN A 103 16.44 -2.12 -5.22
N GLU A 104 16.64 -2.12 -6.53
CA GLU A 104 17.98 -2.11 -7.13
C GLU A 104 18.79 -0.89 -6.71
N SER A 105 18.16 0.30 -6.72
CA SER A 105 18.81 1.55 -6.33
C SER A 105 19.23 1.56 -4.85
N GLU A 106 18.37 1.05 -3.96
CA GLU A 106 18.66 0.93 -2.53
C GLU A 106 19.81 -0.05 -2.26
N ILE A 107 19.79 -1.22 -2.92
CA ILE A 107 20.85 -2.22 -2.82
C ILE A 107 22.16 -1.68 -3.39
N GLU A 108 22.14 -0.94 -4.50
CA GLU A 108 23.33 -0.31 -5.05
C GLU A 108 23.96 0.65 -4.03
N TRP A 109 23.15 1.49 -3.39
CA TRP A 109 23.62 2.41 -2.35
C TRP A 109 24.22 1.68 -1.15
N LYS A 110 23.53 0.65 -0.63
CA LYS A 110 24.04 -0.22 0.45
C LYS A 110 25.36 -0.90 0.05
N ASN A 111 25.45 -1.40 -1.18
CA ASN A 111 26.64 -2.08 -1.70
C ASN A 111 27.85 -1.16 -1.88
N ARG A 112 27.64 0.12 -2.22
CA ARG A 112 28.74 1.12 -2.24
C ARG A 112 29.39 1.27 -0.87
N LYS A 113 28.60 1.23 0.22
CA LYS A 113 29.10 1.23 1.60
C LYS A 113 29.78 -0.09 1.96
N ARG A 114 29.12 -1.23 1.73
CA ARG A 114 29.64 -2.57 2.01
C ARG A 114 30.98 -2.86 1.31
N LYS A 115 31.13 -2.41 0.06
CA LYS A 115 32.39 -2.51 -0.69
C LYS A 115 33.55 -1.77 -0.01
N ARG A 116 33.29 -0.61 0.63
CA ARG A 116 34.32 0.13 1.39
C ARG A 116 34.68 -0.58 2.70
N GLU A 117 33.75 -1.35 3.25
CA GLU A 117 33.93 -2.18 4.45
C GLU A 117 34.50 -3.57 4.15
N GLY A 118 34.72 -3.92 2.88
CA GLY A 118 35.18 -5.26 2.47
C GLY A 118 34.13 -6.36 2.65
N LYS A 119 32.84 -6.02 2.81
CA LYS A 119 31.73 -6.97 2.94
C LYS A 119 31.19 -7.42 1.57
N GLU A 120 30.60 -8.61 1.53
CA GLU A 120 29.93 -9.15 0.34
C GLU A 120 28.75 -8.27 -0.10
N GLN A 121 28.50 -8.23 -1.42
CA GLN A 121 27.40 -7.48 -2.00
C GLN A 121 26.06 -8.16 -1.71
N LEU A 122 25.06 -7.36 -1.36
CA LEU A 122 23.67 -7.77 -1.28
C LEU A 122 23.07 -7.84 -2.68
N LEU A 123 22.09 -8.72 -2.86
CA LEU A 123 21.30 -8.81 -4.08
C LEU A 123 19.91 -8.21 -3.83
N PRO A 124 19.30 -7.54 -4.83
CA PRO A 124 17.90 -7.15 -4.73
C PRO A 124 17.02 -8.39 -4.71
N LEU A 125 15.82 -8.24 -4.14
CA LEU A 125 14.82 -9.31 -4.08
C LEU A 125 14.56 -9.88 -5.48
N TYR A 126 14.37 -8.98 -6.44
CA TYR A 126 14.26 -9.23 -7.86
C TYR A 126 14.76 -8.01 -8.64
N THR A 127 15.08 -8.21 -9.91
CA THR A 127 15.61 -7.18 -10.81
C THR A 127 14.51 -6.57 -11.67
N LEU A 128 14.84 -5.47 -12.35
CA LEU A 128 13.93 -4.89 -13.36
C LEU A 128 13.59 -5.93 -14.45
N GLU A 129 14.56 -6.73 -14.88
CA GLU A 129 14.36 -7.79 -15.87
C GLU A 129 13.40 -8.87 -15.37
N ASP A 130 13.48 -9.27 -14.10
CA ASP A 130 12.54 -10.23 -13.50
C ASP A 130 11.11 -9.66 -13.52
N ALA A 131 10.94 -8.39 -13.16
CA ALA A 131 9.66 -7.70 -13.17
C ALA A 131 9.08 -7.60 -14.60
N GLU A 132 9.89 -7.24 -15.60
CA GLU A 132 9.45 -7.17 -17.00
C GLU A 132 9.10 -8.55 -17.58
N ASN A 133 9.85 -9.58 -17.22
CA ASN A 133 9.64 -10.93 -17.74
C ASN A 133 8.37 -11.58 -17.17
N VAL A 134 8.08 -11.40 -15.87
CA VAL A 134 6.88 -11.98 -15.27
C VAL A 134 5.60 -11.35 -15.83
N LEU A 135 5.62 -10.11 -16.31
CA LEU A 135 4.45 -9.46 -16.94
C LEU A 135 3.92 -10.24 -18.15
N LYS A 136 4.75 -11.03 -18.83
CA LYS A 136 4.35 -11.89 -19.95
C LYS A 136 3.40 -13.03 -19.52
N HIS A 137 3.34 -13.32 -18.23
CA HIS A 137 2.49 -14.36 -17.63
C HIS A 137 1.12 -13.83 -17.16
N PHE A 138 0.91 -12.51 -17.19
CA PHE A 138 -0.37 -11.91 -16.80
C PHE A 138 -1.45 -12.14 -17.86
N ARG A 139 -2.68 -12.38 -17.38
CA ARG A 139 -3.89 -12.51 -18.17
C ARG A 139 -5.00 -11.69 -17.55
N GLY A 140 -5.39 -10.63 -18.24
CA GLY A 140 -6.53 -9.79 -17.92
C GLY A 140 -7.87 -10.53 -18.14
N VAL A 141 -8.79 -10.33 -17.20
CA VAL A 141 -10.13 -10.92 -17.15
C VAL A 141 -11.13 -9.82 -16.78
N LYS A 142 -12.31 -9.84 -17.40
CA LYS A 142 -13.36 -8.85 -17.09
C LYS A 142 -14.12 -9.20 -15.83
N TYR A 143 -14.64 -8.19 -15.13
CA TYR A 143 -15.59 -8.44 -14.04
C TYR A 143 -16.80 -9.23 -14.51
N GLY A 144 -17.27 -10.14 -13.66
CA GLY A 144 -18.42 -11.02 -13.93
C GLY A 144 -18.14 -12.15 -14.93
N GLN A 145 -16.96 -12.19 -15.56
CA GLN A 145 -16.58 -13.30 -16.44
C GLN A 145 -16.21 -14.52 -15.59
N LYS A 146 -16.91 -15.64 -15.79
CA LYS A 146 -16.55 -16.92 -15.17
C LYS A 146 -15.42 -17.59 -15.93
N ILE A 147 -14.28 -17.77 -15.27
CA ILE A 147 -13.11 -18.46 -15.81
C ILE A 147 -13.08 -19.87 -15.25
N GLN A 148 -13.20 -20.86 -16.14
CA GLN A 148 -13.09 -22.26 -15.78
C GLN A 148 -11.61 -22.68 -15.81
N ILE A 149 -11.04 -23.05 -14.66
CA ILE A 149 -9.68 -23.62 -14.58
C ILE A 149 -9.73 -25.09 -14.98
N ASP A 150 -10.67 -25.84 -14.41
CA ASP A 150 -10.95 -27.24 -14.75
C ASP A 150 -12.37 -27.62 -14.29
N LYS A 151 -12.75 -28.90 -14.32
CA LYS A 151 -14.10 -29.38 -13.92
C LYS A 151 -14.48 -29.10 -12.45
N ASN A 152 -13.52 -28.84 -11.58
CA ASN A 152 -13.65 -28.73 -10.13
C ASN A 152 -13.36 -27.32 -9.59
N LEU A 153 -12.73 -26.46 -10.39
CA LEU A 153 -12.41 -25.09 -10.00
C LEU A 153 -12.76 -24.07 -11.09
N SER A 154 -13.45 -23.02 -10.69
CA SER A 154 -13.65 -21.81 -11.49
C SER A 154 -13.66 -20.58 -10.60
N PHE A 155 -13.39 -19.40 -11.18
CA PHE A 155 -13.42 -18.14 -10.44
C PHE A 155 -14.13 -17.04 -11.22
N VAL A 156 -14.57 -16.01 -10.49
CA VAL A 156 -15.16 -14.77 -11.02
C VAL A 156 -14.56 -13.60 -10.24
N PHE A 157 -14.17 -12.54 -10.95
CA PHE A 157 -13.85 -11.25 -10.33
C PHE A 157 -15.11 -10.38 -10.23
N LYS A 158 -15.33 -9.77 -9.08
CA LYS A 158 -16.32 -8.71 -8.86
C LYS A 158 -15.60 -7.43 -8.43
N ASP A 159 -16.18 -6.28 -8.70
CA ASP A 159 -15.52 -5.00 -8.39
C ASP A 159 -15.42 -4.80 -6.87
N ALA A 160 -14.22 -4.59 -6.34
CA ALA A 160 -14.00 -4.35 -4.92
C ALA A 160 -14.09 -2.86 -4.55
N GLY A 161 -14.11 -1.94 -5.51
CA GLY A 161 -14.20 -0.49 -5.27
C GLY A 161 -12.99 0.15 -4.58
N HIS A 162 -11.89 -0.58 -4.38
CA HIS A 162 -10.71 -0.14 -3.62
C HIS A 162 -9.72 0.68 -4.46
N MET A 163 -9.39 0.17 -5.64
CA MET A 163 -8.60 0.88 -6.65
C MET A 163 -9.05 0.46 -8.06
N LEU A 164 -8.55 1.14 -9.10
CA LEU A 164 -8.88 0.77 -10.47
C LEU A 164 -8.50 -0.69 -10.75
N GLY A 165 -9.51 -1.50 -11.09
CA GLY A 165 -9.33 -2.93 -11.35
C GLY A 165 -9.33 -3.83 -10.12
N SER A 166 -9.46 -3.29 -8.90
CA SER A 166 -9.49 -4.11 -7.69
C SER A 166 -10.65 -5.09 -7.67
N ALA A 167 -10.41 -6.30 -7.21
CA ALA A 167 -11.39 -7.38 -7.32
C ALA A 167 -11.62 -8.16 -6.03
N ILE A 168 -12.90 -8.36 -5.73
CA ILE A 168 -13.38 -9.46 -4.90
C ILE A 168 -13.27 -10.73 -5.75
N VAL A 169 -12.71 -11.79 -5.19
CA VAL A 169 -12.49 -13.07 -5.88
C VAL A 169 -13.51 -14.09 -5.38
N GLU A 170 -14.45 -14.48 -6.23
CA GLU A 170 -15.35 -15.60 -5.97
C GLU A 170 -14.76 -16.88 -6.54
N LEU A 171 -14.52 -17.88 -5.71
CA LEU A 171 -14.06 -19.21 -6.11
C LEU A 171 -15.21 -20.22 -5.97
N TYR A 172 -15.49 -20.95 -7.04
CA TYR A 172 -16.47 -22.03 -7.08
C TYR A 172 -15.74 -23.35 -7.16
N ILE A 173 -15.92 -24.16 -6.11
CA ILE A 173 -15.13 -25.37 -5.88
C ILE A 173 -16.07 -26.56 -5.80
N LYS A 174 -15.72 -27.64 -6.51
CA LYS A 174 -16.46 -28.89 -6.49
C LYS A 174 -15.59 -30.02 -5.97
N GLU A 175 -15.97 -30.58 -4.83
CA GLU A 175 -15.32 -31.76 -4.23
C GLU A 175 -16.38 -32.78 -3.85
N ASN A 176 -16.10 -34.07 -4.09
CA ASN A 176 -17.01 -35.17 -3.77
C ASN A 176 -18.45 -34.99 -4.30
N GLY A 177 -18.59 -34.31 -5.45
CA GLY A 177 -19.89 -34.04 -6.09
C GLY A 177 -20.69 -32.88 -5.51
N LYS A 178 -20.23 -32.24 -4.42
CA LYS A 178 -20.84 -31.03 -3.85
C LYS A 178 -20.08 -29.78 -4.32
N GLU A 179 -20.80 -28.73 -4.67
CA GLU A 179 -20.24 -27.41 -4.98
C GLU A 179 -20.36 -26.50 -3.76
N TYR A 180 -19.34 -25.69 -3.50
CA TYR A 180 -19.31 -24.69 -2.45
C TYR A 180 -18.49 -23.48 -2.90
N LYS A 181 -18.79 -22.32 -2.31
CA LYS A 181 -18.26 -21.02 -2.74
C LYS A 181 -17.38 -20.39 -1.67
N LEU A 182 -16.15 -20.05 -2.03
CA LEU A 182 -15.26 -19.20 -1.23
C LEU A 182 -15.27 -17.79 -1.82
N VAL A 183 -15.15 -16.78 -0.95
CA VAL A 183 -14.98 -15.39 -1.39
C VAL A 183 -13.81 -14.76 -0.66
N PHE A 184 -12.86 -14.22 -1.42
CA PHE A 184 -11.84 -13.31 -0.92
C PHE A 184 -12.28 -11.89 -1.21
N SER A 185 -12.34 -11.06 -0.18
CA SER A 185 -12.67 -9.65 -0.37
C SER A 185 -11.62 -8.90 -1.18
N GLY A 186 -10.36 -9.35 -1.13
CA GLY A 186 -9.22 -8.46 -1.41
C GLY A 186 -9.26 -7.29 -0.43
N ASP A 187 -8.80 -6.13 -0.87
CA ASP A 187 -9.11 -4.88 -0.18
C ASP A 187 -10.44 -4.32 -0.66
N LEU A 188 -11.31 -3.97 0.28
CA LEU A 188 -12.64 -3.43 0.00
C LEU A 188 -12.59 -1.92 0.02
N GLY A 189 -13.15 -1.31 -1.01
CA GLY A 189 -13.28 0.13 -1.13
C GLY A 189 -14.24 0.76 -0.15
N ASN A 190 -13.99 2.04 0.16
CA ASN A 190 -15.03 2.89 0.68
C ASN A 190 -16.13 3.13 -0.37
N ARG A 191 -17.31 3.55 0.10
CA ARG A 191 -18.41 3.96 -0.78
C ARG A 191 -18.28 5.42 -1.20
N ASN A 192 -18.80 5.76 -2.37
CA ASN A 192 -18.74 7.10 -2.96
C ASN A 192 -17.29 7.63 -3.05
N VAL A 193 -16.35 6.74 -3.37
CA VAL A 193 -14.98 7.14 -3.70
C VAL A 193 -15.00 7.73 -5.11
N PRO A 194 -14.38 8.91 -5.33
CA PRO A 194 -14.33 9.50 -6.66
C PRO A 194 -13.78 8.52 -7.70
N ILE A 195 -14.38 8.50 -8.89
CA ILE A 195 -13.99 7.66 -10.05
C ILE A 195 -14.42 6.20 -9.91
N LEU A 196 -14.34 5.61 -8.72
CA LEU A 196 -14.52 4.18 -8.52
C LEU A 196 -15.99 3.84 -8.20
N LYS A 197 -16.45 2.69 -8.71
CA LYS A 197 -17.75 2.14 -8.34
C LYS A 197 -17.70 1.68 -6.88
N ASP A 198 -18.85 1.75 -6.21
CA ASP A 198 -19.03 1.11 -4.91
C ASP A 198 -18.71 -0.41 -5.01
N PRO A 199 -18.17 -1.03 -3.94
CA PRO A 199 -17.91 -2.47 -3.92
C PRO A 199 -19.16 -3.27 -4.30
N THR A 200 -18.99 -4.26 -5.16
CA THR A 200 -20.08 -5.11 -5.62
C THR A 200 -20.66 -5.90 -4.45
N ILE A 201 -21.98 -5.88 -4.31
CA ILE A 201 -22.69 -6.75 -3.36
C ILE A 201 -22.64 -8.17 -3.91
N ILE A 202 -22.23 -9.12 -3.05
CA ILE A 202 -22.24 -10.53 -3.37
C ILE A 202 -23.49 -11.19 -2.77
N ASP A 203 -24.04 -12.19 -3.46
CA ASP A 203 -25.26 -12.88 -2.98
C ASP A 203 -25.04 -13.62 -1.65
N GLY A 204 -23.86 -14.19 -1.46
CA GLY A 204 -23.45 -14.98 -0.29
C GLY A 204 -22.27 -15.90 -0.62
N CYS A 205 -21.80 -16.66 0.38
CA CYS A 205 -20.76 -17.68 0.22
C CYS A 205 -20.78 -18.67 1.39
N ASP A 206 -20.08 -19.81 1.26
CA ASP A 206 -19.88 -20.72 2.38
C ASP A 206 -18.76 -20.22 3.30
N TYR A 207 -17.68 -19.71 2.69
CA TYR A 207 -16.47 -19.28 3.37
C TYR A 207 -16.05 -17.90 2.90
N LEU A 208 -15.99 -16.94 3.82
CA LEU A 208 -15.56 -15.58 3.54
C LEU A 208 -14.15 -15.34 4.10
N PHE A 209 -13.25 -14.78 3.30
CA PHE A 209 -11.96 -14.25 3.71
C PHE A 209 -12.05 -12.74 3.54
N ILE A 210 -12.10 -12.01 4.66
CA ILE A 210 -12.34 -10.56 4.67
C ILE A 210 -11.13 -9.81 5.22
N GLU A 211 -10.76 -8.72 4.56
CA GLU A 211 -9.78 -7.75 5.08
C GLU A 211 -10.26 -7.09 6.37
N SER A 212 -9.33 -6.50 7.11
CA SER A 212 -9.60 -5.89 8.41
C SER A 212 -8.70 -4.71 8.72
N THR A 213 -8.20 -4.02 7.69
CA THR A 213 -7.27 -2.89 7.82
C THR A 213 -7.80 -1.84 8.79
N TYR A 214 -9.10 -1.54 8.70
CA TYR A 214 -9.81 -0.64 9.61
C TYR A 214 -10.94 -1.34 10.39
N GLY A 215 -10.76 -2.62 10.72
CA GLY A 215 -11.74 -3.41 11.47
C GLY A 215 -12.09 -2.87 12.86
N ASN A 216 -11.34 -1.89 13.38
CA ASN A 216 -11.57 -1.22 14.67
C ASN A 216 -11.86 0.29 14.55
N ARG A 217 -11.91 0.86 13.34
CA ARG A 217 -11.99 2.31 13.12
C ARG A 217 -13.24 2.68 12.31
N LEU A 218 -13.76 3.88 12.54
CA LEU A 218 -14.76 4.53 11.69
C LEU A 218 -14.13 5.74 11.00
N HIS A 219 -14.41 5.94 9.72
CA HIS A 219 -13.98 7.15 9.01
C HIS A 219 -14.82 8.34 9.46
N VAL A 220 -14.17 9.45 9.79
CA VAL A 220 -14.83 10.69 10.24
C VAL A 220 -15.01 11.64 9.04
N ASP A 221 -16.15 12.35 8.98
CA ASP A 221 -16.43 13.47 8.05
C ASP A 221 -16.29 13.19 6.54
N VAL A 222 -16.83 12.04 6.07
CA VAL A 222 -16.79 11.69 4.64
C VAL A 222 -17.57 12.70 3.76
N GLU A 223 -18.68 13.24 4.27
CA GLU A 223 -19.58 14.11 3.49
C GLU A 223 -19.01 15.50 3.18
N ASN A 224 -17.96 15.97 3.88
CA ASN A 224 -17.38 17.31 3.68
C ASN A 224 -15.94 17.29 3.16
N LYS A 225 -15.38 16.12 2.81
CA LYS A 225 -13.96 16.00 2.39
C LYS A 225 -13.63 16.80 1.14
N PHE A 226 -14.53 16.79 0.16
CA PHE A 226 -14.41 17.53 -1.09
C PHE A 226 -14.34 19.03 -0.83
N LYS A 227 -15.33 19.54 -0.11
CA LYS A 227 -15.39 20.95 0.26
C LYS A 227 -14.16 21.39 1.05
N LYS A 228 -13.73 20.60 2.03
CA LYS A 228 -12.52 20.89 2.82
C LYS A 228 -11.25 20.94 1.96
N LEU A 229 -11.11 20.06 0.96
CA LEU A 229 -10.01 20.09 -0.01
C LEU A 229 -10.02 21.42 -0.78
N ILE A 230 -11.16 21.79 -1.35
CA ILE A 230 -11.30 23.02 -2.14
C ILE A 230 -11.09 24.27 -1.28
N ASP A 231 -11.65 24.31 -0.06
CA ASP A 231 -11.50 25.43 0.87
C ASP A 231 -10.03 25.68 1.25
N ILE A 232 -9.29 24.61 1.56
CA ILE A 232 -7.86 24.70 1.88
C ILE A 232 -7.08 25.20 0.68
N ILE A 233 -7.33 24.65 -0.51
CA ILE A 233 -6.67 25.05 -1.76
C ILE A 233 -6.91 26.54 -2.01
N CYS A 234 -8.16 26.99 -2.01
CA CYS A 234 -8.54 28.36 -2.34
C CYS A 234 -8.01 29.35 -1.29
N THR A 235 -8.06 29.01 -0.02
CA THR A 235 -7.52 29.85 1.07
C THR A 235 -6.02 30.06 0.91
N THR A 236 -5.27 28.98 0.64
CA THR A 236 -3.82 29.06 0.44
C THR A 236 -3.43 29.85 -0.80
N ILE A 237 -4.11 29.61 -1.93
CA ILE A 237 -3.85 30.33 -3.18
C ILE A 237 -4.14 31.83 -3.01
N SER A 238 -5.26 32.18 -2.36
CA SER A 238 -5.67 33.57 -2.13
C SER A 238 -4.68 34.34 -1.25
N ASN A 239 -3.96 33.63 -0.37
CA ASN A 239 -2.88 34.20 0.46
C ASN A 239 -1.53 34.29 -0.28
N GLY A 240 -1.48 33.93 -1.57
CA GLY A 240 -0.25 33.94 -2.36
C GLY A 240 0.70 32.78 -2.04
N GLY A 241 0.18 31.68 -1.50
CA GLY A 241 0.95 30.49 -1.13
C GLY A 241 0.81 29.33 -2.11
N LYS A 242 1.64 28.31 -1.91
CA LYS A 242 1.57 27.03 -2.61
C LYS A 242 0.88 25.97 -1.76
N VAL A 243 0.15 25.08 -2.43
CA VAL A 243 -0.42 23.87 -1.80
C VAL A 243 0.44 22.68 -2.20
N ILE A 244 1.08 22.04 -1.23
CA ILE A 244 1.90 20.84 -1.44
C ILE A 244 1.11 19.66 -0.92
N ILE A 245 0.84 18.68 -1.79
CA ILE A 245 0.02 17.51 -1.49
C ILE A 245 0.88 16.24 -1.64
N PRO A 246 1.47 15.73 -0.55
CA PRO A 246 2.02 14.38 -0.52
C PRO A 246 0.93 13.36 -0.84
N SER A 247 1.13 12.56 -1.88
CA SER A 247 0.12 11.60 -2.35
C SER A 247 0.74 10.30 -2.87
N PHE A 248 0.00 9.20 -2.73
CA PHE A 248 0.33 7.95 -3.40
C PHE A 248 0.12 8.09 -4.92
N ALA A 249 1.01 7.49 -5.69
CA ALA A 249 1.05 7.67 -7.14
C ALA A 249 -0.18 7.08 -7.85
N VAL A 250 -0.75 6.00 -7.31
CA VAL A 250 -1.92 5.29 -7.83
C VAL A 250 -3.07 5.43 -6.85
N GLY A 251 -4.29 5.68 -7.35
CA GLY A 251 -5.49 5.93 -6.53
C GLY A 251 -5.58 7.40 -6.11
N ARG A 252 -4.90 7.75 -5.01
CA ARG A 252 -5.05 9.05 -4.34
C ARG A 252 -4.81 10.26 -5.24
N THR A 253 -3.74 10.22 -6.06
CA THR A 253 -3.41 11.33 -6.96
C THR A 253 -4.54 11.55 -7.97
N GLN A 254 -5.11 10.47 -8.51
CA GLN A 254 -6.19 10.53 -9.49
C GLN A 254 -7.48 11.05 -8.85
N GLU A 255 -7.81 10.62 -7.62
CA GLU A 255 -8.96 11.14 -6.87
C GLU A 255 -8.86 12.65 -6.63
N ILE A 256 -7.69 13.17 -6.24
CA ILE A 256 -7.50 14.62 -6.05
C ILE A 256 -7.66 15.37 -7.37
N LEU A 257 -7.09 14.84 -8.46
CA LEU A 257 -7.23 15.46 -9.78
C LEU A 257 -8.70 15.50 -10.22
N TYR A 258 -9.46 14.42 -9.96
CA TYR A 258 -10.89 14.35 -10.22
C TYR A 258 -11.65 15.44 -9.47
N GLU A 259 -11.42 15.57 -8.17
CA GLU A 259 -12.12 16.56 -7.36
C GLU A 259 -11.79 17.98 -7.80
N ILE A 260 -10.52 18.27 -8.10
CA ILE A 260 -10.11 19.57 -8.63
C ILE A 260 -10.77 19.83 -10.00
N ALA A 261 -10.78 18.86 -10.91
CA ALA A 261 -11.42 19.00 -12.22
C ALA A 261 -12.94 19.19 -12.10
N LYS A 262 -13.57 18.51 -11.14
CA LYS A 262 -14.98 18.65 -10.80
C LYS A 262 -15.30 20.08 -10.35
N GLU A 263 -14.53 20.64 -9.42
CA GLU A 263 -14.71 22.04 -8.99
C GLU A 263 -14.48 23.02 -10.15
N ILE A 264 -13.40 22.84 -10.92
CA ILE A 264 -13.06 23.68 -12.09
C ILE A 264 -14.16 23.63 -13.16
N SER A 265 -15.00 22.61 -13.20
CA SER A 265 -16.11 22.55 -14.17
C SER A 265 -17.32 23.41 -13.80
N THR A 266 -17.36 23.97 -12.59
CA THR A 266 -18.46 24.80 -12.09
C THR A 266 -18.24 26.29 -12.33
N ASP A 267 -19.24 27.13 -12.04
CA ASP A 267 -19.15 28.61 -12.10
C ASP A 267 -18.91 29.26 -10.72
N SER A 268 -18.45 28.47 -9.73
CA SER A 268 -18.16 28.95 -8.37
C SER A 268 -17.01 29.97 -8.34
N GLU A 269 -16.84 30.68 -7.22
CA GLU A 269 -15.70 31.59 -7.05
C GLU A 269 -14.40 30.80 -6.86
N GLU A 270 -14.50 29.68 -6.15
CA GLU A 270 -13.45 28.68 -5.96
C GLU A 270 -12.93 28.16 -7.30
N ALA A 271 -13.82 27.84 -8.25
CA ALA A 271 -13.45 27.44 -9.60
C ALA A 271 -12.63 28.51 -10.33
N LYS A 272 -12.98 29.79 -10.18
CA LYS A 272 -12.19 30.89 -10.79
C LYS A 272 -10.81 31.02 -10.16
N ILE A 273 -10.69 30.84 -8.83
CA ILE A 273 -9.41 30.86 -8.13
C ILE A 273 -8.51 29.73 -8.66
N ILE A 274 -9.04 28.51 -8.73
CA ILE A 274 -8.27 27.34 -9.14
C ILE A 274 -7.88 27.42 -10.63
N ARG A 275 -8.76 27.91 -11.51
CA ARG A 275 -8.46 28.09 -12.96
C ARG A 275 -7.28 29.04 -13.23
N ASN A 276 -6.94 29.93 -12.28
CA ASN A 276 -5.89 30.93 -12.43
C ASN A 276 -4.51 30.49 -11.92
N VAL A 277 -4.38 29.26 -11.41
CA VAL A 277 -3.09 28.72 -10.96
C VAL A 277 -2.71 27.45 -11.71
N GLU A 278 -1.43 27.11 -11.72
CA GLU A 278 -0.95 25.86 -12.30
C GLU A 278 -1.11 24.70 -11.30
N ILE A 279 -1.45 23.52 -11.83
CA ILE A 279 -1.48 22.25 -11.10
C ILE A 279 -0.34 21.40 -11.62
N PHE A 280 0.56 20.98 -10.74
CA PHE A 280 1.70 20.14 -11.09
C PHE A 280 1.56 18.75 -10.47
N VAL A 281 1.74 17.71 -11.28
CA VAL A 281 1.96 16.34 -10.80
C VAL A 281 3.41 15.99 -11.01
N ASP A 282 4.17 15.94 -9.92
CA ASP A 282 5.60 15.64 -9.92
C ASP A 282 5.88 14.21 -9.45
N SER A 283 5.37 13.26 -10.23
CA SER A 283 5.60 11.83 -10.02
C SER A 283 5.51 11.10 -11.37
N PRO A 284 6.63 10.51 -11.85
CA PRO A 284 6.62 9.69 -13.07
C PRO A 284 5.62 8.55 -12.98
N LEU A 285 5.58 7.85 -11.83
CA LEU A 285 4.63 6.77 -11.60
C LEU A 285 3.19 7.26 -11.62
N ALA A 286 2.88 8.41 -11.00
CA ALA A 286 1.52 8.96 -11.03
C ALA A 286 1.09 9.39 -12.44
N THR A 287 2.03 9.92 -13.23
CA THR A 287 1.79 10.26 -14.64
C THR A 287 1.41 9.02 -15.45
N SER A 288 2.18 7.93 -15.30
CA SER A 288 1.90 6.66 -15.97
C SER A 288 0.59 6.03 -15.48
N ALA A 289 0.32 6.08 -14.18
CA ALA A 289 -0.92 5.59 -13.60
C ALA A 289 -2.14 6.35 -14.13
N THR A 290 -2.08 7.67 -14.21
CA THR A 290 -3.16 8.48 -14.80
C THR A 290 -3.42 8.11 -16.27
N ALA A 291 -2.38 7.81 -17.05
CA ALA A 291 -2.55 7.32 -18.42
C ALA A 291 -3.29 5.98 -18.49
N ILE A 292 -3.05 5.08 -17.52
CA ILE A 292 -3.77 3.80 -17.41
C ILE A 292 -5.22 4.01 -17.00
N TYR A 293 -5.50 4.88 -16.03
CA TYR A 293 -6.88 5.23 -15.67
C TYR A 293 -7.68 5.73 -16.89
N LYS A 294 -7.06 6.53 -17.76
CA LYS A 294 -7.69 7.01 -19.00
C LYS A 294 -7.98 5.89 -20.01
N LYS A 295 -7.23 4.78 -19.98
CA LYS A 295 -7.46 3.63 -20.85
C LYS A 295 -8.67 2.80 -20.40
N HIS A 296 -8.98 2.81 -19.10
CA HIS A 296 -9.99 1.97 -18.44
C HIS A 296 -11.19 2.77 -17.94
N ILE A 297 -11.71 3.67 -18.76
CA ILE A 297 -12.90 4.49 -18.41
C ILE A 297 -14.17 3.65 -18.17
N ASP A 298 -14.20 2.40 -18.65
CA ASP A 298 -15.28 1.44 -18.42
C ASP A 298 -15.36 0.95 -16.96
N TYR A 299 -14.28 1.13 -16.20
CA TYR A 299 -14.22 0.88 -14.77
C TYR A 299 -14.78 2.05 -13.94
N PHE A 300 -14.99 3.22 -14.55
CA PHE A 300 -15.42 4.40 -13.82
C PHE A 300 -16.87 4.31 -13.36
N ASP A 301 -17.18 4.98 -12.26
CA ASP A 301 -18.55 5.17 -11.79
C ASP A 301 -19.40 5.98 -12.81
N SER A 302 -20.71 6.03 -12.55
CA SER A 302 -21.65 6.71 -13.44
C SER A 302 -21.48 8.23 -13.47
N GLU A 303 -21.03 8.85 -12.37
CA GLU A 303 -20.77 10.29 -12.31
C GLU A 303 -19.56 10.62 -13.20
N ALA A 304 -18.42 9.99 -12.96
CA ALA A 304 -17.19 10.16 -13.72
C ALA A 304 -17.36 9.85 -15.21
N ALA A 305 -18.11 8.79 -15.55
CA ALA A 305 -18.46 8.50 -16.93
C ALA A 305 -19.28 9.62 -17.58
N MET A 306 -20.20 10.27 -16.84
CA MET A 306 -20.98 11.40 -17.33
C MET A 306 -20.13 12.65 -17.53
N PHE A 307 -19.16 12.92 -16.65
CA PHE A 307 -18.19 14.02 -16.82
C PHE A 307 -17.44 13.90 -18.15
N ILE A 308 -16.92 12.70 -18.44
CA ILE A 308 -16.23 12.41 -19.71
C ILE A 308 -17.18 12.62 -20.90
N LYS A 309 -18.42 12.13 -20.81
CA LYS A 309 -19.44 12.31 -21.86
C LYS A 309 -19.76 13.78 -22.14
N ASN A 310 -19.66 14.64 -21.13
CA ASN A 310 -19.85 16.09 -21.26
C ASN A 310 -18.58 16.82 -21.74
N GLY A 311 -17.52 16.10 -22.10
CA GLY A 311 -16.26 16.68 -22.58
C GLY A 311 -15.34 17.20 -21.48
N ILE A 312 -15.63 16.88 -20.21
CA ILE A 312 -14.78 17.21 -19.06
C ILE A 312 -13.87 16.01 -18.82
N TYR A 313 -12.55 16.21 -18.92
CA TYR A 313 -11.57 15.15 -18.65
C TYR A 313 -11.19 15.17 -17.15
N PRO A 314 -11.72 14.26 -16.33
CA PRO A 314 -11.62 14.38 -14.87
C PRO A 314 -10.19 14.26 -14.33
N LEU A 315 -9.27 13.64 -15.08
CA LEU A 315 -7.89 13.43 -14.63
C LEU A 315 -6.90 14.40 -15.30
N GLU A 316 -7.39 15.31 -16.15
CA GLU A 316 -6.60 16.27 -16.90
C GLU A 316 -7.29 17.64 -16.91
N PRO A 317 -7.39 18.32 -15.75
CA PRO A 317 -7.86 19.69 -15.73
C PRO A 317 -7.00 20.58 -16.64
N PRO A 318 -7.57 21.63 -17.27
CA PRO A 318 -6.90 22.39 -18.33
C PRO A 318 -5.55 23.02 -17.96
N ASN A 319 -5.35 23.31 -16.68
CA ASN A 319 -4.16 23.89 -16.06
C ASN A 319 -3.24 22.84 -15.40
N LEU A 320 -3.37 21.57 -15.77
CA LEU A 320 -2.51 20.49 -15.29
C LEU A 320 -1.23 20.35 -16.13
N ARG A 321 -0.08 20.23 -15.46
CA ARG A 321 1.20 19.84 -16.05
C ARG A 321 1.83 18.66 -15.32
N PHE A 322 2.04 17.57 -16.04
CA PHE A 322 2.83 16.44 -15.58
C PHE A 322 4.32 16.74 -15.72
N ILE A 323 5.07 16.61 -14.62
CA ILE A 323 6.52 16.85 -14.57
C ILE A 323 7.25 15.53 -14.80
N LYS A 324 7.96 15.44 -15.94
CA LYS A 324 8.59 14.18 -16.36
C LYS A 324 10.06 14.15 -15.96
N SER A 325 10.79 15.24 -16.22
CA SER A 325 12.24 15.28 -16.02
C SER A 325 12.64 15.74 -14.62
N VAL A 326 13.85 15.36 -14.21
CA VAL A 326 14.46 15.82 -12.95
C VAL A 326 14.71 17.34 -13.00
N ASP A 327 15.04 17.89 -14.16
CA ASP A 327 15.32 19.32 -14.31
C ASP A 327 14.04 20.16 -14.20
N GLU A 328 12.92 19.69 -14.74
CA GLU A 328 11.61 20.32 -14.52
C GLU A 328 11.20 20.27 -13.04
N SER A 329 11.44 19.14 -12.35
CA SER A 329 11.19 19.01 -10.91
C SER A 329 12.05 19.98 -10.09
N LYS A 330 13.32 20.16 -10.45
CA LYS A 330 14.20 21.16 -9.83
C LYS A 330 13.68 22.59 -10.05
N TRP A 331 13.34 22.94 -11.29
CA TRP A 331 12.75 24.24 -11.63
C TRP A 331 11.49 24.54 -10.81
N LEU A 332 10.64 23.53 -10.57
CA LEU A 332 9.42 23.70 -9.79
C LEU A 332 9.68 24.14 -8.33
N ASN A 333 10.83 23.80 -7.75
CA ASN A 333 11.22 24.28 -6.42
C ASN A 333 11.46 25.80 -6.39
N GLU A 334 11.84 26.39 -7.53
CA GLU A 334 12.10 27.82 -7.69
C GLU A 334 10.88 28.61 -8.21
N TYR A 335 9.78 27.91 -8.51
CA TYR A 335 8.54 28.53 -9.00
C TYR A 335 8.00 29.53 -7.95
N ASP A 336 7.77 30.78 -8.31
CA ASP A 336 7.49 31.87 -7.35
C ASP A 336 6.00 32.21 -7.23
N LYS A 337 5.15 31.70 -8.12
CA LYS A 337 3.70 31.91 -8.10
C LYS A 337 2.97 30.87 -7.25
N SER A 338 1.75 31.20 -6.83
CA SER A 338 0.82 30.23 -6.24
C SER A 338 0.57 29.08 -7.22
N CYS A 339 0.63 27.85 -6.71
CA CYS A 339 0.36 26.63 -7.47
C CYS A 339 -0.03 25.48 -6.55
N ILE A 340 -0.55 24.42 -7.15
CA ILE A 340 -0.81 23.14 -6.50
C ILE A 340 0.27 22.15 -6.96
N ILE A 341 0.95 21.49 -6.03
CA ILE A 341 1.97 20.47 -6.32
C ILE A 341 1.56 19.16 -5.67
N ILE A 342 1.25 18.16 -6.49
CA ILE A 342 0.97 16.79 -6.05
C ILE A 342 2.21 15.95 -6.34
N SER A 343 2.78 15.31 -5.32
CA SER A 343 4.02 14.53 -5.48
C SER A 343 4.05 13.32 -4.56
N SER A 344 4.71 12.26 -5.02
CA SER A 344 4.98 11.04 -4.25
C SER A 344 6.32 11.13 -3.49
N SER A 345 6.51 10.41 -2.38
CA SER A 345 5.57 9.46 -1.75
C SER A 345 4.57 10.10 -0.78
N GLY A 346 3.42 9.45 -0.57
CA GLY A 346 2.34 9.97 0.28
C GLY A 346 2.68 10.13 1.77
N MET A 347 3.74 9.45 2.24
CA MET A 347 4.21 9.52 3.63
C MET A 347 5.51 10.33 3.81
N CYS A 348 6.01 10.93 2.73
CA CYS A 348 7.19 11.80 2.72
C CYS A 348 8.54 11.13 3.05
N GLU A 349 8.62 9.80 3.01
CA GLU A 349 9.85 9.06 3.32
C GLU A 349 10.87 9.08 2.17
N ALA A 350 10.38 9.12 0.94
CA ALA A 350 11.18 9.02 -0.29
C ALA A 350 10.56 9.82 -1.45
N GLY A 351 11.31 9.92 -2.55
CA GLY A 351 10.86 10.55 -3.78
C GLY A 351 10.95 12.08 -3.81
N ARG A 352 10.38 12.67 -4.86
CA ARG A 352 10.47 14.10 -5.18
C ARG A 352 9.79 14.99 -4.13
N ILE A 353 8.83 14.45 -3.37
CA ILE A 353 8.13 15.21 -2.31
C ILE A 353 9.09 15.77 -1.25
N LYS A 354 10.20 15.08 -0.95
CA LYS A 354 11.19 15.57 0.03
C LYS A 354 11.87 16.85 -0.42
N HIS A 355 12.09 17.00 -1.73
CA HIS A 355 12.60 18.25 -2.29
C HIS A 355 11.55 19.35 -2.14
N HIS A 356 10.31 19.11 -2.54
CA HIS A 356 9.23 20.08 -2.37
C HIS A 356 9.06 20.50 -0.91
N LEU A 357 9.10 19.59 0.06
CA LEU A 357 9.04 19.92 1.47
C LEU A 357 10.25 20.76 1.93
N LYS A 358 11.47 20.36 1.57
CA LYS A 358 12.68 21.13 1.90
C LYS A 358 12.57 22.59 1.43
N HIS A 359 12.06 22.81 0.22
CA HIS A 359 11.97 24.14 -0.39
C HIS A 359 10.76 24.96 0.05
N ASN A 360 9.72 24.34 0.63
CA ASN A 360 8.45 25.03 0.90
C ASN A 360 8.03 25.07 2.38
N LEU A 361 8.55 24.20 3.26
CA LEU A 361 8.12 24.11 4.67
C LEU A 361 8.37 25.38 5.49
N TRP A 362 9.40 26.16 5.15
CA TRP A 362 9.80 27.36 5.90
C TRP A 362 8.96 28.60 5.58
N ASN A 363 8.07 28.54 4.58
CA ASN A 363 7.23 29.67 4.17
C ASN A 363 5.82 29.53 4.75
N GLU A 364 5.42 30.47 5.60
CA GLU A 364 4.13 30.49 6.31
C GLU A 364 2.90 30.65 5.40
N LYS A 365 3.08 31.14 4.16
CA LYS A 365 1.99 31.23 3.19
C LYS A 365 1.60 29.87 2.62
N ASN A 366 2.52 28.90 2.65
CA ASN A 366 2.31 27.59 2.06
C ASN A 366 1.50 26.69 2.98
N THR A 367 0.79 25.74 2.38
CA THR A 367 0.13 24.65 3.09
C THR A 367 0.68 23.31 2.59
N VAL A 368 1.04 22.43 3.53
CA VAL A 368 1.23 21.00 3.26
C VAL A 368 -0.06 20.29 3.66
N LEU A 369 -0.74 19.70 2.67
CA LEU A 369 -2.01 19.03 2.84
C LEU A 369 -1.83 17.52 2.72
N PHE A 370 -1.95 16.81 3.83
CA PHE A 370 -1.96 15.36 3.86
C PHE A 370 -3.36 14.82 3.58
N VAL A 371 -3.44 13.85 2.67
CA VAL A 371 -4.69 13.24 2.17
C VAL A 371 -4.73 11.73 2.35
N GLY A 372 -3.85 11.19 3.18
CA GLY A 372 -3.72 9.75 3.40
C GLY A 372 -3.06 9.46 4.74
N TYR A 373 -3.23 8.22 5.19
CA TYR A 373 -2.66 7.75 6.45
C TYR A 373 -1.15 8.00 6.51
N GLN A 374 -0.68 8.39 7.70
CA GLN A 374 0.73 8.63 7.99
C GLN A 374 1.17 7.65 9.06
N ALA A 375 1.97 6.65 8.67
CA ALA A 375 2.47 5.64 9.59
C ALA A 375 3.36 6.27 10.69
N PRO A 376 3.42 5.67 11.90
CA PRO A 376 4.33 6.11 12.95
C PRO A 376 5.76 6.30 12.45
N ASN A 377 6.49 7.23 13.05
CA ASN A 377 7.91 7.53 12.76
C ASN A 377 8.22 8.14 11.37
N THR A 378 7.27 8.20 10.45
CA THR A 378 7.44 8.87 9.14
C THR A 378 7.60 10.39 9.28
N LEU A 379 8.24 11.03 8.30
CA LEU A 379 8.33 12.48 8.18
C LEU A 379 6.93 13.11 8.11
N GLY A 380 6.00 12.50 7.38
CA GLY A 380 4.63 13.00 7.31
C GLY A 380 3.92 12.97 8.67
N ARG A 381 4.07 11.90 9.45
CA ARG A 381 3.54 11.82 10.83
C ARG A 381 4.13 12.89 11.74
N ARG A 382 5.45 13.09 11.70
CA ARG A 382 6.14 14.14 12.47
C ARG A 382 5.60 15.54 12.16
N LEU A 383 5.31 15.82 10.89
CA LEU A 383 4.72 17.09 10.47
C LEU A 383 3.30 17.24 11.03
N LEU A 384 2.48 16.20 10.94
CA LEU A 384 1.12 16.18 11.52
C LEU A 384 1.12 16.32 13.06
N ASP A 385 2.14 15.78 13.74
CA ASP A 385 2.33 15.94 15.19
C ASP A 385 2.74 17.36 15.60
N GLY A 386 2.92 18.26 14.63
CA GLY A 386 3.21 19.67 14.88
C GLY A 386 4.67 19.96 15.20
N GLN A 387 5.59 19.07 14.81
CA GLN A 387 7.03 19.33 14.96
C GLN A 387 7.42 20.63 14.26
N LYS A 388 8.06 21.54 15.00
CA LYS A 388 8.45 22.86 14.49
C LYS A 388 9.73 22.84 13.66
N LYS A 389 10.50 21.75 13.76
CA LYS A 389 11.70 21.52 12.96
C LYS A 389 11.79 20.05 12.59
N VAL A 390 12.14 19.77 11.35
CA VAL A 390 12.30 18.41 10.83
C VAL A 390 13.61 18.30 10.06
N LYS A 391 14.14 17.08 9.96
CA LYS A 391 15.39 16.82 9.23
C LYS A 391 15.09 16.25 7.84
N ILE A 392 15.52 16.94 6.79
CA ILE A 392 15.35 16.50 5.39
C ILE A 392 16.72 16.57 4.69
N PHE A 393 17.16 15.47 4.08
CA PHE A 393 18.48 15.35 3.43
C PHE A 393 19.67 15.77 4.31
N GLY A 394 19.59 15.51 5.62
CA GLY A 394 20.66 15.89 6.55
C GLY A 394 20.53 17.29 7.15
N GLU A 395 19.65 18.13 6.62
CA GLU A 395 19.49 19.53 7.02
C GLU A 395 18.26 19.72 7.91
N GLU A 396 18.35 20.61 8.89
CA GLU A 396 17.23 21.02 9.74
C GLU A 396 16.41 22.10 9.01
N VAL A 397 15.11 21.83 8.82
CA VAL A 397 14.17 22.72 8.14
C VAL A 397 13.12 23.17 9.14
N GLU A 398 12.90 24.48 9.25
CA GLU A 398 11.81 25.03 10.06
C GLU A 398 10.45 24.79 9.40
N VAL A 399 9.47 24.39 10.22
CA VAL A 399 8.09 24.16 9.79
C VAL A 399 7.27 25.39 10.16
N ARG A 400 7.10 26.27 9.17
CA ARG A 400 6.24 27.46 9.26
C ARG A 400 5.00 27.36 8.37
N ALA A 401 5.07 26.56 7.32
CA ALA A 401 3.92 26.23 6.49
C ALA A 401 2.79 25.64 7.33
N LYS A 402 1.55 25.93 6.93
CA LYS A 402 0.36 25.34 7.55
C LYS A 402 0.35 23.85 7.25
N ILE A 403 0.14 23.03 8.27
CA ILE A 403 -0.02 21.58 8.11
C ILE A 403 -1.50 21.26 8.26
N GLU A 404 -2.08 20.68 7.21
CA GLU A 404 -3.49 20.29 7.16
C GLU A 404 -3.62 18.78 6.90
N TYR A 405 -4.73 18.21 7.36
CA TYR A 405 -5.02 16.79 7.19
C TYR A 405 -6.49 16.55 6.85
N ILE A 406 -6.72 15.75 5.81
CA ILE A 406 -8.02 15.20 5.44
C ILE A 406 -7.93 13.68 5.53
N GLU A 407 -8.53 13.13 6.59
CA GLU A 407 -8.52 11.71 6.90
C GLU A 407 -9.37 10.86 5.94
N ALA A 408 -10.49 11.42 5.46
CA ALA A 408 -11.61 10.73 4.79
C ALA A 408 -11.33 10.18 3.38
N TYR A 409 -10.07 10.07 3.02
CA TYR A 409 -9.64 9.69 1.69
C TYR A 409 -9.27 8.21 1.62
N SER A 410 -9.03 7.50 2.74
CA SER A 410 -8.53 6.12 2.73
C SER A 410 -9.21 5.18 1.71
N GLY A 411 -8.40 4.36 1.02
CA GLY A 411 -8.87 3.42 0.01
C GLY A 411 -9.61 2.20 0.58
N HIS A 412 -9.47 1.92 1.88
CA HIS A 412 -10.13 0.78 2.52
C HIS A 412 -11.42 1.19 3.23
N ALA A 413 -12.41 0.30 3.18
CA ALA A 413 -13.64 0.37 3.96
C ALA A 413 -13.32 0.46 5.46
N ASP A 414 -14.04 1.33 6.16
CA ASP A 414 -14.01 1.29 7.62
C ASP A 414 -14.81 0.11 8.18
N LYS A 415 -14.78 -0.04 9.51
CA LYS A 415 -15.54 -1.06 10.23
C LYS A 415 -17.02 -1.09 9.84
N SER A 416 -17.65 0.07 9.67
CA SER A 416 -19.07 0.15 9.29
C SER A 416 -19.29 -0.32 7.85
N GLY A 417 -18.44 0.09 6.92
CA GLY A 417 -18.44 -0.36 5.53
C GLY A 417 -18.28 -1.87 5.41
N LEU A 418 -17.32 -2.45 6.13
CA LEU A 418 -17.10 -3.91 6.15
C LEU A 418 -18.32 -4.67 6.69
N PHE A 419 -18.92 -4.22 7.80
CA PHE A 419 -20.15 -4.82 8.32
C PHE A 419 -21.32 -4.68 7.35
N SER A 420 -21.53 -3.48 6.80
CA SER A 420 -22.61 -3.20 5.87
C SER A 420 -22.51 -4.04 4.60
N TRP A 421 -21.29 -4.32 4.12
CA TRP A 421 -21.08 -5.19 2.97
C TRP A 421 -21.50 -6.64 3.26
N ILE A 422 -21.13 -7.19 4.43
CA ILE A 422 -21.61 -8.53 4.86
C ILE A 422 -23.12 -8.53 5.08
N GLU A 423 -23.69 -7.46 5.66
CA GLU A 423 -25.13 -7.33 5.89
C GLU A 423 -25.96 -7.37 4.60
N GLN A 424 -25.41 -6.88 3.49
CA GLN A 424 -26.09 -6.89 2.19
C GLN A 424 -26.06 -8.25 1.49
N MET A 425 -25.25 -9.22 1.96
CA MET A 425 -25.29 -10.58 1.45
C MET A 425 -26.64 -11.23 1.80
N SER A 426 -27.32 -11.79 0.80
CA SER A 426 -28.61 -12.46 0.99
C SER A 426 -28.46 -13.73 1.83
N GLU A 427 -27.37 -14.48 1.65
CA GLU A 427 -26.97 -15.60 2.50
C GLU A 427 -25.70 -15.25 3.27
N LYS A 428 -25.76 -15.36 4.61
CA LYS A 428 -24.59 -15.09 5.46
C LYS A 428 -23.56 -16.21 5.34
N PRO A 429 -22.26 -15.89 5.41
CA PRO A 429 -21.22 -16.90 5.38
C PRO A 429 -21.37 -17.89 6.53
N LYS A 430 -21.10 -19.17 6.25
CA LYS A 430 -21.09 -20.22 7.30
C LYS A 430 -19.88 -20.08 8.20
N LYS A 431 -18.77 -19.56 7.67
CA LYS A 431 -17.54 -19.27 8.42
C LYS A 431 -16.79 -18.10 7.81
N ILE A 432 -16.16 -17.30 8.66
CA ILE A 432 -15.39 -16.12 8.25
C ILE A 432 -13.94 -16.29 8.71
N PHE A 433 -12.99 -16.03 7.81
CA PHE A 433 -11.58 -15.84 8.10
C PHE A 433 -11.27 -14.34 8.03
N VAL A 434 -10.75 -13.78 9.11
CA VAL A 434 -10.34 -12.37 9.16
C VAL A 434 -8.85 -12.29 8.84
N VAL A 435 -8.52 -11.57 7.78
CA VAL A 435 -7.16 -11.42 7.23
C VAL A 435 -6.86 -9.95 7.00
N HIS A 436 -5.64 -9.63 6.56
CA HIS A 436 -5.21 -8.30 6.14
C HIS A 436 -5.50 -7.20 7.18
N GLY A 437 -4.80 -7.27 8.31
CA GLY A 437 -5.06 -6.45 9.50
C GLY A 437 -4.06 -6.76 10.61
N GLU A 438 -3.74 -5.78 11.44
CA GLU A 438 -2.91 -6.03 12.64
C GLU A 438 -3.61 -7.01 13.59
N LYS A 439 -2.82 -7.81 14.32
CA LYS A 439 -3.33 -8.89 15.17
C LYS A 439 -4.45 -8.45 16.11
N GLU A 440 -4.24 -7.36 16.84
CA GLU A 440 -5.21 -6.84 17.81
C GLU A 440 -6.50 -6.39 17.12
N ILE A 441 -6.38 -5.75 15.95
CA ILE A 441 -7.52 -5.30 15.12
C ILE A 441 -8.31 -6.50 14.63
N GLN A 442 -7.64 -7.54 14.11
CA GLN A 442 -8.28 -8.76 13.64
C GLN A 442 -9.05 -9.46 14.76
N LEU A 443 -8.46 -9.56 15.95
CA LEU A 443 -9.10 -10.19 17.11
C LEU A 443 -10.31 -9.40 17.63
N GLU A 444 -10.25 -8.07 17.61
CA GLU A 444 -11.38 -7.21 17.96
C GLU A 444 -12.51 -7.34 16.93
N PHE A 445 -12.19 -7.19 15.64
CA PHE A 445 -13.15 -7.29 14.55
C PHE A 445 -13.81 -8.67 14.48
N ALA A 446 -13.04 -9.75 14.69
CA ALA A 446 -13.57 -11.11 14.73
C ALA A 446 -14.62 -11.32 15.82
N LYS A 447 -14.41 -10.76 17.02
CA LYS A 447 -15.39 -10.82 18.12
C LYS A 447 -16.67 -10.09 17.74
N GLU A 448 -16.56 -8.91 17.14
CA GLU A 448 -17.74 -8.15 16.70
C GLU A 448 -18.49 -8.86 15.58
N LEU A 449 -17.79 -9.45 14.59
CA LEU A 449 -18.38 -10.28 13.54
C LEU A 449 -19.15 -11.47 14.11
N GLN A 450 -18.54 -12.20 15.06
CA GLN A 450 -19.17 -13.34 15.71
C GLN A 450 -20.45 -12.93 16.45
N ASN A 451 -20.40 -11.81 17.19
CA ASN A 451 -21.56 -11.30 17.92
C ASN A 451 -22.68 -10.80 17.00
N ARG A 452 -22.34 -10.17 15.88
CA ARG A 452 -23.31 -9.54 14.96
C ARG A 452 -23.98 -10.54 14.03
N PHE A 453 -23.24 -11.52 13.52
CA PHE A 453 -23.73 -12.46 12.52
C PHE A 453 -24.00 -13.87 13.05
N ASN A 454 -23.61 -14.17 14.30
CA ASN A 454 -23.71 -15.51 14.89
C ASN A 454 -23.06 -16.59 14.00
N THR A 455 -21.92 -16.23 13.40
CA THR A 455 -21.12 -17.06 12.50
C THR A 455 -19.78 -17.37 13.16
N ASP A 456 -19.23 -18.56 12.94
CA ASP A 456 -17.88 -18.89 13.37
C ASP A 456 -16.84 -18.00 12.67
N VAL A 457 -15.94 -17.40 13.45
CA VAL A 457 -14.88 -16.52 12.93
C VAL A 457 -13.51 -17.05 13.35
N ILE A 458 -12.58 -17.08 12.40
CA ILE A 458 -11.20 -17.55 12.58
C ILE A 458 -10.25 -16.41 12.25
N VAL A 459 -9.26 -16.20 13.11
CA VAL A 459 -8.12 -15.28 12.89
C VAL A 459 -6.87 -16.14 12.72
N PRO A 460 -6.51 -16.52 11.47
CA PRO A 460 -5.38 -17.39 11.21
C PRO A 460 -4.06 -16.69 11.52
N ALA A 461 -3.09 -17.42 12.03
CA ALA A 461 -1.70 -16.97 12.13
C ALA A 461 -0.90 -17.39 10.88
N ARG A 462 0.21 -16.68 10.62
CA ARG A 462 1.14 -17.03 9.54
C ARG A 462 1.64 -18.48 9.68
N GLY A 463 1.55 -19.24 8.60
CA GLY A 463 1.91 -20.65 8.51
C GLY A 463 0.80 -21.62 8.97
N GLU A 464 -0.34 -21.14 9.48
CA GLU A 464 -1.46 -22.02 9.81
C GLU A 464 -2.15 -22.55 8.55
N MET A 465 -2.62 -23.79 8.66
CA MET A 465 -3.27 -24.53 7.58
C MET A 465 -4.66 -24.97 8.04
N TYR A 466 -5.62 -24.90 7.12
CA TYR A 466 -6.98 -25.38 7.34
C TYR A 466 -7.41 -26.28 6.19
N GLU A 467 -8.04 -27.40 6.54
CA GLU A 467 -8.80 -28.21 5.60
C GLU A 467 -10.22 -27.65 5.48
N ILE A 468 -10.63 -27.34 4.25
CA ILE A 468 -11.94 -26.78 3.93
C ILE A 468 -12.69 -27.75 3.01
N ALA A 469 -13.94 -28.03 3.36
CA ALA A 469 -14.90 -28.82 2.59
C ALA A 469 -16.33 -28.24 2.80
N PRO A 470 -17.37 -28.65 2.04
CA PRO A 470 -18.68 -27.98 2.02
C PRO A 470 -19.37 -27.73 3.38
N GLU A 471 -19.10 -28.55 4.38
CA GLU A 471 -19.71 -28.50 5.72
C GLU A 471 -18.67 -28.69 6.84
N TYR A 472 -17.38 -28.57 6.50
CA TYR A 472 -16.29 -28.91 7.41
C TYR A 472 -15.12 -27.96 7.24
N VAL A 473 -14.67 -27.42 8.37
CA VAL A 473 -13.38 -26.74 8.49
C VAL A 473 -12.68 -27.28 9.70
N ALA A 474 -11.45 -27.73 9.53
CA ALA A 474 -10.59 -28.12 10.63
C ALA A 474 -9.18 -27.55 10.47
N PRO A 475 -8.54 -27.15 11.59
CA PRO A 475 -7.12 -26.87 11.57
C PRO A 475 -6.35 -28.14 11.16
N SER A 476 -5.32 -27.96 10.34
CA SER A 476 -4.36 -28.99 9.96
C SER A 476 -3.01 -28.70 10.63
N GLU A 477 -1.98 -29.49 10.33
CA GLU A 477 -0.63 -29.23 10.81
C GLU A 477 -0.15 -27.85 10.35
N ARG A 478 0.39 -27.07 11.29
CA ARG A 478 0.97 -25.76 11.00
C ARG A 478 2.25 -25.96 10.18
N LEU A 479 2.35 -25.31 9.03
CA LEU A 479 3.49 -25.47 8.11
C LEU A 479 4.80 -24.98 8.73
N PHE A 480 4.74 -23.90 9.52
CA PHE A 480 5.85 -23.37 10.30
C PHE A 480 5.35 -22.51 11.46
N SER A 481 6.09 -22.49 12.59
CA SER A 481 5.85 -21.58 13.71
C SER A 481 6.85 -20.41 13.68
N GLU A 482 6.45 -19.22 14.14
CA GLU A 482 7.27 -18.00 14.05
C GLU A 482 8.42 -17.92 15.09
N LEU A 483 8.60 -18.92 15.95
CA LEU A 483 9.22 -18.70 17.28
C LEU A 483 10.65 -19.25 17.50
N PRO A 484 11.50 -19.30 16.46
CA PRO A 484 12.86 -18.78 16.69
C PRO A 484 13.30 -17.71 15.67
N SER A 485 12.86 -17.80 14.40
CA SER A 485 13.34 -16.89 13.36
C SER A 485 12.83 -15.47 13.54
N PHE A 486 11.58 -15.24 13.98
CA PHE A 486 11.04 -13.89 14.16
C PHE A 486 11.64 -13.17 15.37
N ILE A 487 11.91 -13.89 16.47
CA ILE A 487 12.67 -13.31 17.60
C ILE A 487 14.08 -12.95 17.14
N ASN A 488 14.75 -13.86 16.43
CA ASN A 488 16.09 -13.58 15.92
C ASN A 488 16.09 -12.44 14.89
N LEU A 489 15.13 -12.38 13.98
CA LEU A 489 14.99 -11.32 12.98
C LEU A 489 14.63 -9.97 13.61
N SER A 490 13.78 -9.95 14.64
CA SER A 490 13.44 -8.71 15.36
C SER A 490 14.61 -8.20 16.19
N VAL A 491 15.38 -9.09 16.82
CA VAL A 491 16.63 -8.72 17.50
C VAL A 491 17.69 -8.28 16.48
N LEU A 492 17.83 -8.97 15.35
CA LEU A 492 18.76 -8.57 14.28
C LEU A 492 18.39 -7.23 13.66
N ALA A 493 17.10 -6.98 13.40
CA ALA A 493 16.59 -5.70 12.93
C ALA A 493 16.89 -4.55 13.92
N GLN A 494 16.68 -4.79 15.22
CA GLN A 494 17.04 -3.83 16.26
C GLN A 494 18.56 -3.57 16.30
N ILE A 495 19.37 -4.61 16.11
CA ILE A 495 20.83 -4.46 16.01
C ILE A 495 21.20 -3.63 14.78
N GLU A 496 20.62 -3.88 13.61
CA GLU A 496 20.87 -3.10 12.39
C GLU A 496 20.44 -1.63 12.53
N GLU A 497 19.31 -1.37 13.20
CA GLU A 497 18.85 0.00 13.50
C GLU A 497 19.82 0.72 14.46
N ILE A 498 20.29 0.03 15.50
CA ILE A 498 21.33 0.54 16.41
C ILE A 498 22.62 0.83 15.64
N GLU A 499 23.06 -0.07 14.76
CA GLU A 499 24.24 0.15 13.91
C GLU A 499 24.09 1.39 13.03
N TYR A 500 22.91 1.58 12.44
CA TYR A 500 22.61 2.75 11.62
C TYR A 500 22.63 4.05 12.44
N GLU A 501 22.02 4.09 13.62
CA GLU A 501 22.04 5.25 14.51
C GLU A 501 23.46 5.54 15.04
N LEU A 502 24.25 4.50 15.36
CA LEU A 502 25.66 4.65 15.72
C LEU A 502 26.49 5.23 14.58
N ASP A 503 26.22 4.85 13.34
CA ASP A 503 26.91 5.43 12.18
C ASP A 503 26.50 6.89 11.93
N ARG A 504 25.21 7.23 12.09
CA ARG A 504 24.74 8.63 12.07
C ARG A 504 25.41 9.45 13.17
N LEU A 505 25.56 8.88 14.36
CA LEU A 505 26.27 9.50 15.48
C LEU A 505 27.75 9.74 15.13
N LYS A 506 28.44 8.75 14.55
CA LYS A 506 29.84 8.91 14.09
C LYS A 506 29.98 10.03 13.07
N GLU A 507 29.09 10.12 12.09
CA GLU A 507 29.09 11.22 11.11
C GLU A 507 28.80 12.57 11.78
N GLY A 508 27.86 12.61 12.72
CA GLY A 508 27.55 13.81 13.50
C GLY A 508 28.76 14.32 14.30
N ILE A 509 29.52 13.42 14.92
CA ILE A 509 30.77 13.76 15.64
C ILE A 509 31.85 14.27 14.68
N LYS A 510 31.99 13.66 13.50
CA LYS A 510 33.00 14.08 12.51
C LYS A 510 32.71 15.46 11.90
N ASN A 511 31.44 15.83 11.80
CA ASN A 511 31.00 17.02 11.06
C ASN A 511 30.61 18.21 11.96
N SER A 512 30.69 18.08 13.30
CA SER A 512 30.19 19.10 14.24
C SER A 512 31.16 19.36 15.40
N ALA A 513 31.20 20.60 15.90
CA ALA A 513 31.83 20.91 17.18
C ALA A 513 30.90 20.49 18.33
N ILE A 514 31.15 19.33 18.94
CA ILE A 514 30.41 18.84 20.11
C ILE A 514 31.08 19.37 21.39
N SER A 515 30.29 19.82 22.35
CA SER A 515 30.84 20.31 23.62
C SER A 515 31.53 19.19 24.43
N PRO A 516 32.57 19.50 25.22
CA PRO A 516 33.28 18.50 26.03
C PRO A 516 32.35 17.72 26.98
N GLU A 517 31.32 18.36 27.53
CA GLU A 517 30.36 17.72 28.44
C GLU A 517 29.51 16.67 27.71
N ARG A 518 29.11 16.97 26.47
CA ARG A 518 28.39 16.02 25.62
C ARG A 518 29.28 14.86 25.17
N LEU A 519 30.55 15.12 24.86
CA LEU A 519 31.52 14.06 24.54
C LEU A 519 31.77 13.13 25.73
N PHE A 520 31.85 13.68 26.95
CA PHE A 520 32.02 12.89 28.17
C PHE A 520 30.80 12.00 28.46
N ALA A 521 29.59 12.58 28.39
CA ALA A 521 28.35 11.82 28.53
C ALA A 521 28.23 10.72 27.47
N LEU A 522 28.59 11.03 26.23
CA LEU A 522 28.59 10.06 25.14
C LEU A 522 29.58 8.92 25.38
N ASN A 523 30.79 9.23 25.85
CA ASN A 523 31.79 8.22 26.14
C ASN A 523 31.32 7.26 27.25
N SER A 524 30.68 7.78 28.30
CA SER A 524 30.08 6.98 29.37
C SER A 524 28.99 6.04 28.84
N ASN A 525 28.09 6.55 27.98
CA ASN A 525 27.03 5.75 27.37
C ASN A 525 27.60 4.67 26.43
N LEU A 526 28.69 4.95 25.72
CA LEU A 526 29.37 3.99 24.85
C LEU A 526 30.07 2.88 25.65
N GLU A 527 30.63 3.19 26.82
CA GLU A 527 31.18 2.16 27.72
C GLU A 527 30.08 1.25 28.26
N GLU A 528 28.94 1.81 28.66
CA GLU A 528 27.78 1.04 29.09
C GLU A 528 27.25 0.13 27.97
N LEU A 529 27.07 0.67 26.76
CA LEU A 529 26.67 -0.12 25.60
C LEU A 529 27.68 -1.24 25.30
N ARG A 530 28.99 -0.93 25.38
CA ARG A 530 30.05 -1.94 25.17
C ARG A 530 30.01 -3.03 26.23
N TYR A 531 29.73 -2.67 27.48
CA TYR A 531 29.55 -3.62 28.58
C TYR A 531 28.33 -4.52 28.34
N LEU A 532 27.17 -3.93 28.00
CA LEU A 532 25.95 -4.69 27.69
C LEU A 532 26.14 -5.64 26.50
N LEU A 533 26.83 -5.19 25.45
CA LEU A 533 27.19 -6.05 24.31
C LEU A 533 28.13 -7.17 24.71
N SER A 534 29.10 -6.91 25.61
CA SER A 534 30.01 -7.95 26.10
C SER A 534 29.29 -9.01 26.94
N LEU A 535 28.27 -8.62 27.72
CA LEU A 535 27.44 -9.57 28.46
C LEU A 535 26.64 -10.43 27.47
N ALA A 536 25.98 -9.80 26.51
CA ALA A 536 25.19 -10.52 25.50
C ALA A 536 26.04 -11.49 24.67
N LEU A 537 27.26 -11.11 24.27
CA LEU A 537 28.17 -11.95 23.50
C LEU A 537 28.83 -13.09 24.30
N ASN A 538 28.80 -13.05 25.64
CA ASN A 538 29.31 -14.13 26.48
C ASN A 538 28.25 -15.24 26.74
N ASP A 539 26.97 -14.95 26.49
CA ASP A 539 25.84 -15.89 26.62
C ASP A 539 25.54 -16.67 25.32
N TYR A 540 26.29 -16.40 24.24
CA TYR A 540 26.32 -17.15 22.97
C TYR A 540 27.69 -17.81 22.77
#